data_AF-A0A4Q1VVQ4-F1
#
_entry.id   AF-A0A4Q1VVQ4-F1
#
_cell.length_a   1.000
_cell.length_b   1.000
_cell.length_c   1.000
_cell.angle_alpha   90.00
_cell.angle_beta   90.00
_cell.angle_gamma   90.00
#
_symmetry.space_group_name_H-M   'P 1'
#
loop_
_entity.id
_entity.type
_entity.pdbx_description
1 polymer ?
#
loop_
_entity_poly.entity_id
_entity_poly.type
_entity_poly.pdbx_seq_one_letter_code
_entity_poly.pdbx_strand_id
1 'polypeptide(L)'
;MSADPADLSNLADLALPAPVPFWPPAAGVWIVAGMAGAMLAVAGWRALRRFWADAYLRSAAAELDALAASGKPDTAAAVSAILKRAALVAYGREQVASLTGGAWAAFLVRTAPAGTPTDAFPVELGHVFSGQDRAQTGGQTDLVAEAKAWLRGQRGRAVARSG
;
A
#
# COMPACT_ATOMS: atom_id res chain seq x y z
N MET A 1 -32.28 -80.31 -35.40
CA MET A 1 -32.86 -78.98 -35.14
C MET A 1 -31.78 -77.95 -35.41
N SER A 2 -31.89 -77.25 -36.54
CA SER A 2 -30.95 -76.18 -36.92
C SER A 2 -31.25 -74.97 -36.07
N ALA A 3 -30.24 -74.42 -35.39
CA ALA A 3 -30.35 -73.17 -34.66
C ALA A 3 -30.67 -72.05 -35.66
N ASP A 4 -31.75 -71.31 -35.39
CA ASP A 4 -32.21 -70.21 -36.21
C ASP A 4 -31.19 -69.06 -36.12
N PRO A 5 -30.54 -68.64 -37.22
CA PRO A 5 -29.55 -67.56 -37.18
C PRO A 5 -30.18 -66.18 -36.88
N ALA A 6 -31.51 -66.10 -36.79
CA ALA A 6 -32.26 -64.89 -36.44
C ALA A 6 -32.71 -64.85 -34.97
N ASP A 7 -32.17 -65.72 -34.11
CA ASP A 7 -32.49 -65.72 -32.68
C ASP A 7 -31.84 -64.52 -31.96
N LEU A 8 -32.63 -63.46 -31.78
CA LEU A 8 -32.25 -62.20 -31.12
C LEU A 8 -32.10 -62.33 -29.60
N SER A 9 -32.34 -63.53 -29.04
CA SER A 9 -32.15 -63.83 -27.62
C SER A 9 -30.69 -63.78 -27.15
N ASN A 10 -29.73 -63.68 -28.08
CA ASN A 10 -28.30 -63.53 -27.81
C ASN A 10 -27.79 -62.08 -27.90
N LEU A 11 -28.66 -61.08 -28.05
CA LEU A 11 -28.27 -59.69 -27.79
C LEU A 11 -28.09 -59.54 -26.29
N ALA A 12 -26.90 -59.93 -25.82
CA ALA A 12 -26.39 -59.59 -24.51
C ALA A 12 -26.52 -58.07 -24.37
N ASP A 13 -27.44 -57.69 -23.50
CA ASP A 13 -27.68 -56.34 -23.01
C ASP A 13 -26.33 -55.65 -22.89
N LEU A 14 -26.03 -54.73 -23.82
CA LEU A 14 -24.81 -53.94 -23.81
C LEU A 14 -24.90 -53.08 -22.56
N ALA A 15 -24.37 -53.60 -21.45
CA ALA A 15 -24.26 -52.88 -20.20
C ALA A 15 -23.45 -51.62 -20.48
N LEU A 16 -24.14 -50.49 -20.68
CA LEU A 16 -23.50 -49.19 -20.76
C LEU A 16 -22.68 -49.04 -19.48
N PRO A 17 -21.37 -48.70 -19.58
CA PRO A 17 -20.59 -48.43 -18.39
C PRO A 17 -21.33 -47.36 -17.59
N ALA A 18 -21.57 -47.62 -16.31
CA ALA A 18 -22.18 -46.65 -15.42
C ALA A 18 -21.47 -45.30 -15.61
N PRO A 19 -22.21 -44.19 -15.84
CA PRO A 19 -21.59 -42.91 -16.12
C PRO A 19 -20.61 -42.59 -15.00
N VAL A 20 -19.34 -42.42 -15.35
CA VAL A 20 -18.30 -42.11 -14.37
C VAL A 20 -18.71 -40.80 -13.70
N PRO A 21 -18.97 -40.77 -12.39
CA PRO A 21 -19.24 -39.51 -11.72
C PRO A 21 -18.01 -38.64 -11.91
N PHE A 22 -18.16 -37.51 -12.62
CA PHE A 22 -17.12 -36.51 -12.89
C PHE A 22 -16.70 -35.75 -11.61
N TRP A 23 -16.83 -36.38 -10.45
CA TRP A 23 -16.76 -35.76 -9.14
C TRP A 23 -15.78 -36.58 -8.27
N PRO A 24 -14.73 -36.00 -7.67
CA PRO A 24 -14.40 -34.58 -7.59
C PRO A 24 -13.64 -34.09 -8.83
N PRO A 25 -13.82 -32.82 -9.27
CA PRO A 25 -12.82 -32.21 -10.14
C PRO A 25 -11.46 -32.42 -9.49
N ALA A 26 -10.53 -33.03 -10.24
CA ALA A 26 -9.22 -33.44 -9.75
C ALA A 26 -8.64 -32.42 -8.76
N ALA A 27 -8.08 -32.86 -7.63
CA ALA A 27 -7.63 -32.02 -6.51
C ALA A 27 -6.86 -30.74 -6.94
N GLY A 28 -6.23 -30.75 -8.11
CA GLY A 28 -5.64 -29.57 -8.76
C GLY A 28 -6.56 -28.36 -8.94
N VAL A 29 -7.88 -28.52 -9.14
CA VAL A 29 -8.79 -27.36 -9.27
C VAL A 29 -8.90 -26.58 -7.96
N TRP A 30 -8.88 -27.26 -6.82
CA TRP A 30 -8.88 -26.61 -5.51
C TRP A 30 -7.55 -25.90 -5.23
N ILE A 31 -6.43 -26.45 -5.69
CA ILE A 31 -5.11 -25.80 -5.59
C ILE A 31 -5.10 -24.52 -6.45
N VAL A 32 -5.59 -24.59 -7.69
CA VAL A 32 -5.68 -23.43 -8.58
C VAL A 32 -6.65 -22.38 -8.04
N ALA A 33 -7.81 -22.79 -7.53
CA ALA A 33 -8.78 -21.89 -6.92
C ALA A 33 -8.21 -21.23 -5.65
N GLY A 34 -7.49 -21.97 -4.81
CA GLY A 34 -6.81 -21.44 -3.64
C GLY A 34 -5.71 -20.44 -3.99
N MET A 35 -4.90 -20.76 -5.01
CA MET A 35 -3.87 -19.86 -5.53
C MET A 35 -4.48 -18.56 -6.09
N ALA A 36 -5.53 -18.69 -6.91
CA ALA A 36 -6.25 -17.54 -7.46
C ALA A 36 -6.88 -16.68 -6.35
N GLY A 37 -7.49 -17.31 -5.35
CA GLY A 37 -8.03 -16.64 -4.17
C GLY A 37 -6.96 -15.88 -3.38
N ALA A 38 -5.79 -16.49 -3.16
CA ALA A 38 -4.67 -15.83 -2.49
C ALA A 38 -4.15 -14.62 -3.30
N MET A 39 -4.02 -14.76 -4.63
CA MET A 39 -3.62 -13.64 -5.50
C MET A 39 -4.62 -12.49 -5.43
N LEU A 40 -5.93 -12.79 -5.49
CA LEU A 40 -6.98 -11.79 -5.36
C LEU A 40 -7.00 -11.14 -3.98
N ALA A 41 -6.80 -11.90 -2.91
CA ALA A 41 -6.72 -11.37 -1.55
C ALA A 41 -5.52 -10.42 -1.38
N VAL A 42 -4.35 -10.79 -1.92
CA VAL A 42 -3.16 -9.94 -1.90
C VAL A 42 -3.38 -8.67 -2.74
N ALA A 43 -3.95 -8.80 -3.94
CA ALA A 43 -4.25 -7.66 -4.80
C ALA A 43 -5.27 -6.70 -4.15
N GLY A 44 -6.36 -7.26 -3.62
CA GLY A 44 -7.41 -6.53 -2.92
C GLY A 44 -6.89 -5.84 -1.66
N TRP A 45 -6.07 -6.52 -0.85
CA TRP A 45 -5.46 -5.91 0.33
C TRP A 45 -4.50 -4.77 -0.02
N ARG A 46 -3.72 -4.91 -1.10
CA ARG A 46 -2.86 -3.83 -1.59
C ARG A 46 -3.67 -2.64 -2.09
N ALA A 47 -4.75 -2.89 -2.83
CA ALA A 47 -5.67 -1.85 -3.31
C ALA A 47 -6.40 -1.14 -2.16
N LEU A 48 -6.80 -1.89 -1.13
CA LEU A 48 -7.45 -1.31 0.03
C LEU A 48 -6.48 -0.46 0.85
N ARG A 49 -5.27 -0.96 1.12
CA ARG A 49 -4.21 -0.16 1.75
C ARG A 49 -3.91 1.11 0.97
N ARG A 50 -3.96 1.02 -0.35
CA ARG A 50 -3.76 2.15 -1.26
C ARG A 50 -4.86 3.21 -1.14
N PHE A 51 -6.12 2.80 -1.13
CA PHE A 51 -7.26 3.69 -0.96
C PHE A 51 -7.23 4.41 0.40
N TRP A 52 -6.93 3.66 1.46
CA TRP A 52 -6.81 4.21 2.81
C TRP A 52 -5.60 5.15 2.91
N ALA A 53 -4.51 4.86 2.20
CA ALA A 53 -3.36 5.74 2.13
C ALA A 53 -3.68 7.09 1.49
N ASP A 54 -4.46 7.12 0.41
CA ASP A 54 -4.83 8.38 -0.23
C ASP A 54 -5.75 9.24 0.63
N ALA A 55 -6.69 8.62 1.33
CA ALA A 55 -7.54 9.31 2.31
C ALA A 55 -6.69 9.90 3.44
N TYR A 56 -5.73 9.12 3.97
CA TYR A 56 -4.85 9.56 5.05
C TYR A 56 -3.88 10.67 4.62
N LEU A 57 -3.32 10.59 3.41
CA LEU A 57 -2.45 11.64 2.88
C LEU A 57 -3.21 12.96 2.67
N ARG A 58 -4.50 12.88 2.39
CA ARG A 58 -5.38 14.06 2.29
C ARG A 58 -5.63 14.69 3.66
N SER A 59 -5.90 13.88 4.69
CA SER A 59 -6.07 14.41 6.05
C SER A 59 -4.75 14.99 6.58
N ALA A 60 -3.62 14.33 6.33
CA ALA A 60 -2.29 14.81 6.71
C ALA A 60 -1.96 16.18 6.09
N ALA A 61 -2.36 16.42 4.83
CA ALA A 61 -2.19 17.73 4.19
C ALA A 61 -3.05 18.82 4.87
N ALA A 62 -4.31 18.51 5.21
CA ALA A 62 -5.19 19.44 5.92
C ALA A 62 -4.69 19.74 7.35
N GLU A 63 -4.13 18.74 8.04
CA GLU A 63 -3.50 18.93 9.35
C GLU A 63 -2.29 19.87 9.27
N LEU A 64 -1.48 19.75 8.21
CA LEU A 64 -0.36 20.67 7.95
C LEU A 64 -0.83 22.10 7.67
N ASP A 65 -1.93 22.28 6.92
CA ASP A 65 -2.53 23.59 6.69
C ASP A 65 -3.01 24.23 7.98
N ALA A 66 -3.72 23.47 8.83
CA ALA A 66 -4.20 23.94 10.12
C ALA A 66 -3.05 24.31 11.07
N LEU A 67 -1.98 23.52 11.06
CA LEU A 67 -0.80 23.77 11.88
C LEU A 67 -0.05 25.04 11.43
N ALA A 68 0.11 25.23 10.12
CA ALA A 68 0.71 26.44 9.56
C ALA A 68 -0.10 27.70 9.90
N ALA A 69 -1.43 27.61 9.85
CA ALA A 69 -2.32 28.71 10.23
C ALA A 69 -2.30 29.02 11.73
N SER A 70 -1.91 28.04 12.57
CA SER A 70 -1.88 28.21 14.03
C SER A 70 -0.68 29.04 14.51
N GLY A 71 0.37 29.21 13.69
CA GLY A 71 1.55 30.04 14.02
C GLY A 71 2.29 29.61 15.29
N LYS A 72 2.19 28.34 15.70
CA LYS A 72 2.79 27.85 16.95
C LYS A 72 4.29 27.63 16.79
N PRO A 73 5.10 27.87 17.85
CA PRO A 73 6.54 27.62 17.81
C PRO A 73 6.88 26.15 17.57
N ASP A 74 6.09 25.22 18.13
CA ASP A 74 6.35 23.77 18.09
C ASP A 74 5.89 23.07 16.78
N THR A 75 5.80 23.84 15.68
CA THR A 75 5.27 23.33 14.40
C THR A 75 6.20 22.29 13.78
N ALA A 76 7.52 22.40 13.95
CA ALA A 76 8.46 21.48 13.31
C ALA A 76 8.34 20.04 13.87
N ALA A 77 8.14 19.87 15.18
CA ALA A 77 7.88 18.58 15.79
C ALA A 77 6.56 17.99 15.30
N ALA A 78 5.50 18.80 15.25
CA ALA A 78 4.20 18.36 14.75
C ALA A 78 4.22 18.01 13.24
N VAL A 79 4.89 18.81 12.40
CA VAL A 79 5.15 18.51 10.98
C VAL A 79 5.86 17.16 10.86
N SER A 80 6.90 16.91 11.65
CA SER A 80 7.64 15.65 11.66
C SER A 80 6.75 14.46 12.01
N ALA A 81 5.85 14.61 12.98
CA ALA A 81 4.93 13.57 13.40
C ALA A 81 3.88 13.25 12.33
N ILE A 82 3.36 14.27 11.64
CA ILE A 82 2.43 14.11 10.51
C ILE A 82 3.12 13.37 9.36
N LEU A 83 4.32 13.82 8.96
CA LEU A 83 5.12 13.18 7.92
C LEU A 83 5.46 11.73 8.28
N LYS A 84 5.80 11.44 9.54
CA LYS A 84 6.11 10.08 9.99
C LYS A 84 4.90 9.15 9.86
N ARG A 85 3.70 9.61 10.24
CA ARG A 85 2.47 8.83 10.00
C ARG A 85 2.18 8.64 8.51
N ALA A 86 2.35 9.68 7.71
CA ALA A 86 2.19 9.58 6.26
C ALA A 86 3.17 8.58 5.63
N ALA A 87 4.44 8.60 6.07
CA ALA A 87 5.46 7.65 5.62
C ALA A 87 5.16 6.22 6.06
N LEU A 88 4.67 6.01 7.29
CA LEU A 88 4.25 4.68 7.76
C LEU A 88 3.14 4.09 6.88
N VAL A 89 2.23 4.93 6.41
CA VAL A 89 1.12 4.53 5.54
C VAL A 89 1.60 4.26 4.10
N ALA A 90 2.55 5.06 3.60
CA ALA A 90 3.06 4.92 2.23
C ALA A 90 4.12 3.81 2.04
N TYR A 91 5.02 3.62 3.02
CA TYR A 91 6.18 2.72 2.94
C TYR A 91 6.11 1.53 3.90
N GLY A 92 5.16 1.54 4.84
CA GLY A 92 4.99 0.46 5.82
C GLY A 92 5.76 0.69 7.12
N ARG A 93 5.30 0.02 8.18
CA ARG A 93 5.85 0.17 9.54
C ARG A 93 7.30 -0.30 9.64
N GLU A 94 7.67 -1.37 8.96
CA GLU A 94 9.00 -1.96 9.08
C GLU A 94 10.13 -1.03 8.61
N GLN A 95 9.90 -0.29 7.53
CA GLN A 95 10.92 0.62 6.98
C GLN A 95 11.02 1.94 7.72
N VAL A 96 9.92 2.42 8.32
CA VAL A 96 9.85 3.79 8.88
C VAL A 96 9.94 3.81 10.40
N ALA A 97 9.51 2.76 11.10
CA ALA A 97 9.48 2.76 12.57
C ALA A 97 10.88 2.87 13.20
N SER A 98 11.90 2.28 12.57
CA SER A 98 13.30 2.33 13.02
C SER A 98 13.97 3.68 12.72
N LEU A 99 13.39 4.51 11.85
CA LEU A 99 13.99 5.79 11.44
C LEU A 99 13.70 6.89 12.46
N THR A 100 14.78 7.47 12.98
CA THR A 100 14.76 8.58 13.96
C THR A 100 15.88 9.58 13.63
N GLY A 101 15.74 10.83 14.11
CA GLY A 101 16.79 11.84 13.98
C GLY A 101 17.24 12.11 12.55
N GLY A 102 18.56 12.14 12.34
CA GLY A 102 19.16 12.36 11.01
C GLY A 102 18.81 11.29 9.97
N ALA A 103 18.64 10.03 10.39
CA ALA A 103 18.23 8.96 9.48
C ALA A 103 16.80 9.17 8.93
N TRP A 104 15.94 9.79 9.74
CA TRP A 104 14.59 10.18 9.32
C TRP A 104 14.62 11.35 8.32
N ALA A 105 15.40 12.40 8.57
CA ALA A 105 15.56 13.50 7.63
C ALA A 105 16.14 13.02 6.28
N ALA A 106 17.19 12.19 6.31
CA ALA A 106 17.79 11.60 5.12
C ALA A 106 16.81 10.71 4.33
N PHE A 107 15.90 10.02 5.02
CA PHE A 107 14.83 9.27 4.38
C PHE A 107 13.83 10.17 3.66
N LEU A 108 13.43 11.29 4.27
CA LEU A 108 12.53 12.25 3.62
C LEU A 108 13.17 12.82 2.35
N VAL A 109 14.44 13.19 2.40
CA VAL A 109 15.20 13.67 1.23
C VAL A 109 15.25 12.61 0.13
N ARG A 110 15.62 11.36 0.47
CA ARG A 110 15.71 10.26 -0.49
C ARG A 110 14.36 9.90 -1.11
N THR A 111 13.27 10.05 -0.37
CA THR A 111 11.93 9.72 -0.84
C THR A 111 11.20 10.90 -1.48
N ALA A 112 11.79 12.10 -1.46
CA ALA A 112 11.22 13.27 -2.12
C ALA A 112 11.15 13.06 -3.65
N PRO A 113 10.11 13.57 -4.31
CA PRO A 113 10.05 13.63 -5.76
C PRO A 113 11.17 14.49 -6.34
N ALA A 114 11.63 14.15 -7.55
CA ALA A 114 12.58 14.99 -8.29
C ALA A 114 12.02 16.42 -8.45
N GLY A 115 12.83 17.43 -8.12
CA GLY A 115 12.44 18.84 -8.17
C GLY A 115 11.72 19.37 -6.93
N THR A 116 11.63 18.59 -5.85
CA THR A 116 11.15 19.07 -4.55
C THR A 116 12.33 19.66 -3.77
N PRO A 117 12.24 20.89 -3.23
CA PRO A 117 13.20 21.38 -2.25
C PRO A 117 13.33 20.35 -1.12
N THR A 118 14.53 20.12 -0.62
CA THR A 118 14.79 19.10 0.43
C THR A 118 15.73 19.59 1.52
N ASP A 119 15.97 20.90 1.51
CA ASP A 119 17.02 21.61 2.21
C ASP A 119 16.56 21.99 3.62
N ALA A 120 15.25 22.17 3.83
CA ALA A 120 14.69 22.50 5.12
C ALA A 120 14.58 21.26 6.04
N PHE A 121 14.33 20.05 5.51
CA PHE A 121 14.19 18.87 6.37
C PHE A 121 15.41 18.59 7.27
N PRO A 122 16.66 18.56 6.78
CA PRO A 122 17.82 18.24 7.63
C PRO A 122 18.11 19.31 8.68
N VAL A 123 17.86 20.58 8.34
CA VAL A 123 18.10 21.73 9.21
C VAL A 123 17.03 21.81 10.29
N GLU A 124 15.78 21.94 9.90
CA GLU A 124 14.67 22.22 10.82
C GLU A 124 14.35 21.00 11.71
N LEU A 125 14.35 19.79 11.14
CA LEU A 125 14.16 18.59 11.96
C LEU A 125 15.40 18.31 12.82
N GLY A 126 16.59 18.67 12.35
CA GLY A 126 17.82 18.58 13.13
C GLY A 126 17.73 19.39 14.43
N HIS A 127 17.17 20.60 14.36
CA HIS A 127 16.95 21.47 15.53
C HIS A 127 15.93 20.88 16.51
N VAL A 128 14.83 20.31 16.01
CA VAL A 128 13.82 19.64 16.85
C VAL A 128 14.44 18.46 17.61
N PHE A 129 15.20 17.60 16.92
CA PHE A 129 15.77 16.41 17.54
C PHE A 129 16.94 16.70 18.48
N SER A 130 17.59 17.85 18.35
CA SER A 130 18.67 18.30 19.24
C SER A 130 18.16 19.12 20.43
N GLY A 131 16.85 19.36 20.54
CA GLY A 131 16.26 20.13 21.64
C GLY A 131 16.59 21.62 21.61
N GLN A 132 17.16 22.11 20.50
CA GLN A 132 17.49 23.52 20.29
C GLN A 132 16.39 24.19 19.46
N ASP A 133 15.18 24.24 20.00
CA ASP A 133 14.05 24.94 19.39
C ASP A 133 14.18 26.46 19.63
N ARG A 134 15.14 27.10 18.96
CA ARG A 134 15.14 28.56 18.89
C ARG A 134 14.15 28.95 17.81
N ALA A 135 13.10 29.64 18.24
CA ALA A 135 12.03 30.22 17.43
C ALA A 135 12.53 30.94 16.16
N GLN A 136 12.79 30.19 15.10
CA GLN A 136 13.07 30.69 13.77
C GLN A 136 11.80 30.54 12.94
N THR A 137 10.93 31.55 13.03
CA THR A 137 9.65 31.60 12.31
C THR A 137 9.85 31.58 10.78
N GLY A 138 11.03 31.97 10.28
CA GLY A 138 11.36 31.97 8.86
C GLY A 138 11.46 30.57 8.26
N GLY A 139 12.29 29.69 8.84
CA GLY A 139 12.51 28.34 8.32
C GLY A 139 11.31 27.39 8.48
N GLN A 140 10.40 27.71 9.41
CA GLN A 140 9.15 26.97 9.61
C GLN A 140 8.23 27.00 8.37
N THR A 141 8.20 28.12 7.64
CA THR A 141 7.37 28.25 6.43
C THR A 141 7.91 27.38 5.31
N ASP A 142 9.23 27.35 5.15
CA ASP A 142 9.92 26.52 4.16
C ASP A 142 9.74 25.03 4.48
N LEU A 143 9.88 24.63 5.75
CA LEU A 143 9.62 23.25 6.19
C LEU A 143 8.20 22.78 5.84
N VAL A 144 7.20 23.63 6.09
CA VAL A 144 5.79 23.30 5.79
C VAL A 144 5.58 23.20 4.28
N ALA A 145 6.17 24.09 3.48
CA ALA A 145 6.09 24.04 2.02
C ALA A 145 6.73 22.75 1.48
N GLU A 146 7.88 22.37 2.03
CA GLU A 146 8.61 21.15 1.70
C GLU A 146 7.82 19.89 2.05
N ALA A 147 7.25 19.85 3.26
CA ALA A 147 6.37 18.78 3.73
C ALA A 147 5.17 18.58 2.81
N LYS A 148 4.52 19.67 2.39
CA LYS A 148 3.38 19.63 1.45
C LYS A 148 3.80 19.13 0.07
N ALA A 149 4.96 19.56 -0.43
CA ALA A 149 5.47 19.11 -1.72
C ALA A 149 5.79 17.60 -1.69
N TRP A 150 6.41 17.13 -0.60
CA TRP A 150 6.64 15.70 -0.37
C TRP A 150 5.32 14.91 -0.35
N LEU A 151 4.32 15.34 0.43
CA LEU A 151 3.00 14.67 0.50
C LEU A 151 2.29 14.60 -0.85
N ARG A 152 2.31 15.70 -1.63
CA ARG A 152 1.75 15.72 -2.99
C ARG A 152 2.43 14.70 -3.89
N GLY A 153 3.76 14.62 -3.81
CA GLY A 153 4.53 13.63 -4.55
C GLY A 153 4.25 12.19 -4.15
N GLN A 154 4.07 11.93 -2.85
CA GLN A 154 3.68 10.61 -2.38
C GLN A 154 2.30 10.22 -2.92
N ARG A 155 1.34 11.15 -3.01
CA ARG A 155 0.03 10.95 -3.67
C ARG A 155 0.16 10.71 -5.19
N GLY A 156 1.11 11.35 -5.86
CA GLY A 156 1.35 11.14 -7.29
C GLY A 156 1.86 9.72 -7.61
N ARG A 157 2.87 9.22 -6.88
CA ARG A 157 3.40 7.85 -7.06
C ARG A 157 2.38 6.77 -6.75
N ALA A 158 1.61 7.07 -5.73
CA ALA A 158 0.43 6.38 -5.34
C ALA A 158 -0.52 6.16 -6.55
N VAL A 159 -0.94 7.23 -7.22
CA VAL A 159 -1.88 7.16 -8.36
C VAL A 159 -1.23 6.58 -9.62
N ALA A 160 0.06 6.85 -9.87
CA ALA A 160 0.76 6.37 -11.07
C ALA A 160 0.96 4.84 -11.12
N ARG A 161 0.88 4.12 -9.98
CA ARG A 161 0.95 2.65 -9.94
C ARG A 161 -0.37 1.94 -10.25
N SER A 162 -1.45 2.69 -10.49
CA SER A 162 -2.79 2.17 -10.77
C SER A 162 -3.26 2.36 -12.22
N GLY A 163 -2.44 2.96 -13.09
CA GLY A 163 -2.65 3.00 -14.54
C GLY A 163 -1.69 2.05 -15.24
#